data_AF-A0A3C1NAV7-F1
#
_entry.id   AF-A0A3C1NAV7-F1
#
_cell.length_a   1.000
_cell.length_b   1.000
_cell.length_c   1.000
_cell.angle_alpha   90.00
_cell.angle_beta   90.00
_cell.angle_gamma   90.00
#
_symmetry.space_group_name_H-M   'P 1'
#
loop_
_entity.id
_entity.type
_entity.pdbx_description
1 polymer ?
#
loop_
_entity_poly.entity_id
_entity_poly.type
_entity_poly.pdbx_seq_one_letter_code
_entity_poly.pdbx_strand_id
1 'polypeptide(L)'
;MNTGILVAPAKRLCQWLPEIGNDNQQGERYLTDVVAMAVADGVDVVAHAVADPDESLGVNDKAQLAAAERALQRRQAHQLMQAGLTLRDPARFDLRGQVVFGDDCVIDINVVLEGLVELGDRVTIGPHCQVRNARLGNDVVVHSNCVLDDVKVGANAQIGPFARLRPGAELAANVHLGNFVEIKRSLIGADTKVNHLAYIGDSDIGDAVNIGAGVITCNYDGVGKHKTVVGDGAFIGANTQLVAPVTIGAGATIGAGSTIRQDAPSGKLTLTPGRQKTVSRWRRRRDDSQ
;
A
#
# COMPACT_ATOMS: atom_id res chain seq x y z
N MET A 1 -7.92 11.10 -38.87
CA MET A 1 -7.70 12.39 -38.16
C MET A 1 -6.19 12.58 -38.01
N ASN A 2 -5.69 13.82 -38.03
CA ASN A 2 -4.28 14.08 -37.72
C ASN A 2 -4.05 13.95 -36.21
N THR A 3 -3.08 13.13 -35.80
CA THR A 3 -2.72 12.95 -34.39
C THR A 3 -1.83 14.08 -33.85
N GLY A 4 -1.33 14.95 -34.74
CA GLY A 4 -0.37 16.00 -34.41
C GLY A 4 1.08 15.52 -34.39
N ILE A 5 1.32 14.21 -34.51
CA ILE A 5 2.67 13.62 -34.59
C ILE A 5 3.10 13.57 -36.05
N LEU A 6 4.26 14.15 -36.33
CA LEU A 6 4.91 14.06 -37.63
C LEU A 6 6.42 13.89 -37.46
N VAL A 7 7.06 13.33 -38.48
CA VAL A 7 8.51 13.27 -38.61
C VAL A 7 8.89 13.80 -39.98
N ALA A 8 9.86 14.72 -40.02
CA ALA A 8 10.34 15.32 -41.26
C ALA A 8 11.83 15.66 -41.17
N PRO A 9 12.54 15.78 -42.32
CA PRO A 9 13.95 16.17 -42.32
C PRO A 9 14.16 17.54 -41.67
N ALA A 10 15.05 17.61 -40.68
CA ALA A 10 15.30 18.82 -39.90
C ALA A 10 15.60 20.06 -40.77
N LYS A 11 16.45 19.90 -41.80
CA LYS A 11 16.80 21.00 -42.72
C LYS A 11 15.58 21.59 -43.44
N ARG A 12 14.63 20.74 -43.85
CA ARG A 12 13.38 21.15 -44.51
C ARG A 12 12.44 21.83 -43.52
N LEU A 13 12.27 21.27 -42.33
CA LEU A 13 11.49 21.92 -41.27
C LEU A 13 12.02 23.32 -40.95
N CYS A 14 13.34 23.51 -40.84
CA CYS A 14 13.94 24.82 -40.61
C CYS A 14 13.67 25.82 -41.75
N GLN A 15 13.39 25.35 -42.96
CA GLN A 15 13.01 26.20 -44.10
C GLN A 15 11.52 26.53 -44.08
N TRP A 16 10.65 25.57 -43.72
CA TRP A 16 9.20 25.75 -43.74
C TRP A 16 8.66 26.52 -42.53
N LEU A 17 9.18 26.28 -41.32
CA LEU A 17 8.66 26.89 -40.09
C LEU A 17 8.63 28.43 -40.09
N PRO A 18 9.62 29.16 -40.63
CA PRO A 18 9.57 30.63 -40.72
C PRO A 18 8.46 31.16 -41.65
N GLU A 19 8.06 30.37 -42.65
CA GLU A 19 7.08 30.75 -43.67
C GLU A 19 5.63 30.53 -43.20
N ILE A 20 5.42 29.92 -42.02
CA ILE A 20 4.08 29.69 -41.48
C ILE A 20 3.49 31.03 -41.03
N GLY A 21 2.49 31.48 -41.78
CA GLY A 21 1.67 32.64 -41.47
C GLY A 21 0.70 32.39 -40.32
N ASN A 22 -0.03 33.43 -39.95
CA ASN A 22 -1.08 33.37 -38.93
C ASN A 22 -2.43 33.90 -39.43
N ASP A 23 -2.63 33.87 -40.74
CA ASP A 23 -3.88 34.30 -41.39
C ASP A 23 -4.94 33.20 -41.28
N ASN A 24 -5.46 33.03 -40.08
CA ASN A 24 -6.59 32.17 -39.77
C ASN A 24 -7.46 32.79 -38.67
N GLN A 25 -8.64 32.20 -38.44
CA GLN A 25 -9.62 32.73 -37.50
C GLN A 25 -9.12 32.85 -36.05
N GLN A 26 -8.08 32.10 -35.66
CA GLN A 26 -7.49 32.14 -34.33
C GLN A 26 -6.26 33.04 -34.25
N GLY A 27 -5.70 33.48 -35.39
CA GLY A 27 -4.48 34.27 -35.43
C GLY A 27 -3.22 33.49 -35.02
N GLU A 28 -3.25 32.16 -35.08
CA GLU A 28 -2.19 31.27 -34.63
C GLU A 28 -1.35 30.72 -35.79
N ARG A 29 -0.15 30.22 -35.52
CA ARG A 29 0.68 29.54 -36.53
C ARG A 29 0.47 28.03 -36.42
N TYR A 30 -0.13 27.41 -37.43
CA TYR A 30 -0.42 25.98 -37.39
C TYR A 30 0.72 25.15 -37.97
N LEU A 31 1.30 24.28 -37.14
CA LEU A 31 2.33 23.33 -37.59
C LEU A 31 1.83 22.45 -38.76
N THR A 32 0.52 22.23 -38.89
CA THR A 32 -0.06 21.45 -39.98
C THR A 32 0.24 22.00 -41.37
N ASP A 33 0.56 23.29 -41.50
CA ASP A 33 0.84 23.94 -42.78
C ASP A 33 2.14 23.44 -43.43
N VAL A 34 3.07 22.87 -42.62
CA VAL A 34 4.30 22.25 -43.16
C VAL A 34 4.01 21.07 -44.09
N VAL A 35 2.84 20.42 -43.94
CA VAL A 35 2.42 19.33 -44.83
C VAL A 35 2.14 19.86 -46.23
N ALA A 36 1.44 21.00 -46.34
CA ALA A 36 1.19 21.64 -47.62
C ALA A 36 2.48 22.16 -48.27
N MET A 37 3.39 22.73 -47.47
CA MET A 37 4.71 23.17 -47.92
C MET A 37 5.59 22.00 -48.40
N ALA A 38 5.55 20.86 -47.72
CA ALA A 38 6.26 19.65 -48.14
C ALA A 38 5.78 19.17 -49.52
N VAL A 39 4.47 19.12 -49.74
CA VAL A 39 3.88 18.78 -51.03
C VAL A 39 4.30 19.78 -52.11
N ALA A 40 4.29 21.08 -51.82
CA ALA A 40 4.72 22.13 -52.74
C ALA A 40 6.21 22.00 -53.14
N ASP A 41 7.05 21.57 -52.21
CA ASP A 41 8.48 21.31 -52.41
C ASP A 41 8.78 19.95 -53.07
N GLY A 42 7.75 19.17 -53.43
CA GLY A 42 7.89 17.85 -54.05
C GLY A 42 8.41 16.78 -53.09
N VAL A 43 8.20 16.95 -51.78
CA VAL A 43 8.54 15.96 -50.75
C VAL A 43 7.35 15.04 -50.51
N ASP A 44 7.56 13.74 -50.61
CA ASP A 44 6.52 12.75 -50.34
C ASP A 44 6.02 12.84 -48.89
N VAL A 45 4.69 12.90 -48.73
CA VAL A 45 4.01 12.87 -47.43
C VAL A 45 3.32 11.51 -47.29
N VAL A 46 3.80 10.70 -46.36
CA VAL A 46 3.26 9.36 -46.09
C VAL A 46 2.50 9.37 -44.77
N ALA A 47 1.22 9.00 -44.81
CA ALA A 47 0.43 8.82 -43.61
C ALA A 47 0.73 7.44 -42.99
N HIS A 48 1.04 7.43 -41.68
CA HIS A 48 1.17 6.20 -40.91
C HIS A 48 0.02 6.10 -39.90
N ALA A 49 -0.77 5.04 -40.00
CA ALA A 49 -1.89 4.79 -39.09
C ALA A 49 -1.38 4.16 -37.79
N VAL A 50 -1.84 4.68 -36.66
CA VAL A 50 -1.55 4.10 -35.33
C VAL A 50 -2.32 2.79 -35.18
N ALA A 51 -1.67 1.74 -34.66
CA ALA A 51 -2.29 0.43 -34.48
C ALA A 51 -3.32 0.41 -33.34
N ASP A 52 -2.99 1.07 -32.22
CA ASP A 52 -3.89 1.29 -31.09
C ASP A 52 -4.35 2.76 -31.06
N PRO A 53 -5.61 3.07 -31.40
CA PRO A 53 -6.14 4.43 -31.35
C PRO A 53 -5.94 5.12 -30.00
N ASP A 54 -5.91 4.35 -28.90
CA ASP A 54 -5.74 4.89 -27.54
C ASP A 54 -4.36 5.53 -27.33
N GLU A 55 -3.35 5.18 -28.13
CA GLU A 55 -2.01 5.82 -28.09
C GLU A 55 -2.01 7.23 -28.67
N SER A 56 -3.06 7.60 -29.43
CA SER A 56 -3.20 8.90 -30.07
C SER A 56 -4.20 9.83 -29.39
N LEU A 57 -4.72 9.44 -28.22
CA LEU A 57 -5.70 10.24 -27.48
C LEU A 57 -5.09 11.56 -26.97
N GLY A 58 -5.68 12.67 -27.40
CA GLY A 58 -5.43 13.98 -26.79
C GLY A 58 -6.19 14.15 -25.48
N VAL A 59 -5.63 14.93 -24.55
CA VAL A 59 -6.26 15.24 -23.26
C VAL A 59 -6.37 16.75 -23.10
N ASN A 60 -7.58 17.26 -23.31
CA ASN A 60 -7.94 18.68 -23.19
C ASN A 60 -8.86 18.95 -21.98
N ASP A 61 -9.51 17.91 -21.45
CA ASP A 61 -10.39 18.02 -20.28
C ASP A 61 -10.27 16.81 -19.33
N LYS A 62 -11.00 16.86 -18.21
CA LYS A 62 -10.94 15.82 -17.17
C LYS A 62 -11.63 14.51 -17.58
N ALA A 63 -12.61 14.54 -18.46
CA ALA A 63 -13.26 13.33 -18.97
C ALA A 63 -12.32 12.57 -19.91
N GLN A 64 -11.61 13.29 -20.79
CA GLN A 64 -10.56 12.76 -21.66
C GLN A 64 -9.40 12.19 -20.84
N LEU A 65 -8.99 12.88 -19.76
CA LEU A 65 -7.97 12.37 -18.84
C LEU A 65 -8.39 11.04 -18.19
N ALA A 66 -9.63 10.94 -17.74
CA ALA A 66 -10.16 9.70 -17.16
C ALA A 66 -10.22 8.55 -18.19
N ALA A 67 -10.58 8.85 -19.45
CA ALA A 67 -10.57 7.88 -20.53
C ALA A 67 -9.14 7.37 -20.81
N ALA A 68 -8.17 8.29 -20.93
CA ALA A 68 -6.76 7.95 -21.13
C ALA A 68 -6.20 7.09 -19.98
N GLU A 69 -6.55 7.41 -18.73
CA GLU A 69 -6.19 6.63 -17.56
C GLU A 69 -6.76 5.20 -17.63
N ARG A 70 -8.04 5.03 -17.99
CA ARG A 70 -8.63 3.68 -18.14
C ARG A 70 -8.02 2.88 -19.29
N ALA A 71 -7.62 3.54 -20.39
CA ALA A 71 -6.89 2.88 -21.48
C ALA A 71 -5.53 2.36 -21.00
N LEU A 72 -4.78 3.19 -20.25
CA LEU A 72 -3.50 2.81 -19.67
C LEU A 72 -3.62 1.63 -18.71
N GLN A 73 -4.54 1.70 -17.74
CA GLN A 73 -4.74 0.62 -16.76
C GLN A 73 -5.12 -0.70 -17.41
N ARG A 74 -5.98 -0.65 -18.44
CA ARG A 74 -6.36 -1.85 -19.19
C ARG A 74 -5.15 -2.48 -19.90
N ARG A 75 -4.32 -1.65 -20.55
CA ARG A 75 -3.09 -2.12 -21.22
C ARG A 75 -2.14 -2.78 -20.23
N GLN A 76 -1.90 -2.15 -19.08
CA GLN A 76 -1.04 -2.69 -18.03
C GLN A 76 -1.59 -4.00 -17.46
N ALA A 77 -2.88 -4.05 -17.12
CA ALA A 77 -3.53 -5.27 -16.61
C ALA A 77 -3.38 -6.45 -17.59
N HIS A 78 -3.60 -6.22 -18.90
CA HIS A 78 -3.39 -7.26 -19.90
C HIS A 78 -1.94 -7.73 -20.00
N GLN A 79 -0.97 -6.82 -19.98
CA GLN A 79 0.45 -7.16 -20.00
C GLN A 79 0.85 -8.01 -18.78
N LEU A 80 0.37 -7.65 -17.59
CA LEU A 80 0.64 -8.41 -16.37
C LEU A 80 0.02 -9.81 -16.41
N MET A 81 -1.21 -9.92 -16.92
CA MET A 81 -1.87 -11.23 -17.08
C MET A 81 -1.15 -12.12 -18.11
N GLN A 82 -0.65 -11.54 -19.22
CA GLN A 82 0.18 -12.26 -20.18
C GLN A 82 1.50 -12.74 -19.58
N ALA A 83 2.05 -12.01 -18.60
CA ALA A 83 3.23 -12.37 -17.85
C ALA A 83 2.95 -13.36 -16.68
N GLY A 84 1.69 -13.78 -16.46
CA GLY A 84 1.32 -14.83 -15.50
C GLY A 84 0.58 -14.37 -14.24
N LEU A 85 0.37 -13.06 -14.07
CA LEU A 85 -0.37 -12.55 -12.91
C LEU A 85 -1.87 -12.87 -13.03
N THR A 86 -2.46 -13.47 -11.99
CA THR A 86 -3.92 -13.66 -11.96
C THR A 86 -4.60 -12.42 -11.40
N LEU A 87 -5.24 -11.63 -12.27
CA LEU A 87 -6.17 -10.57 -11.86
C LEU A 87 -7.60 -11.10 -11.86
N ARG A 88 -8.31 -11.05 -10.72
CA ARG A 88 -9.71 -11.51 -10.64
C ARG A 88 -10.66 -10.67 -11.49
N ASP A 89 -10.38 -9.38 -11.62
CA ASP A 89 -11.08 -8.48 -12.53
C ASP A 89 -10.11 -7.39 -13.02
N PRO A 90 -9.61 -7.47 -14.26
CA PRO A 90 -8.65 -6.50 -14.79
C PRO A 90 -9.23 -5.07 -14.95
N ALA A 91 -10.56 -4.90 -14.95
CA ALA A 91 -11.19 -3.58 -15.00
C ALA A 91 -11.25 -2.89 -13.62
N ARG A 92 -10.98 -3.64 -12.54
CA ARG A 92 -10.96 -3.16 -11.15
C ARG A 92 -9.60 -3.39 -10.50
N PHE A 93 -8.55 -3.12 -11.26
CA PHE A 93 -7.17 -3.14 -10.80
C PHE A 93 -6.49 -1.87 -11.29
N ASP A 94 -5.70 -1.24 -10.41
CA ASP A 94 -4.98 -0.02 -10.73
C ASP A 94 -3.50 -0.18 -10.36
N LEU A 95 -2.61 -0.02 -11.34
CA LEU A 95 -1.17 0.06 -11.16
C LEU A 95 -0.69 1.50 -11.40
N ARG A 96 -0.07 2.09 -10.39
CA ARG A 96 0.50 3.46 -10.40
C ARG A 96 1.97 3.41 -10.01
N GLY A 97 2.76 2.76 -10.85
CA GLY A 97 4.17 2.51 -10.63
C GLY A 97 4.62 1.23 -11.32
N GLN A 98 5.36 0.40 -10.59
CA GLN A 98 5.92 -0.85 -11.07
C GLN A 98 5.58 -1.98 -10.12
N VAL A 99 5.28 -3.15 -10.68
CA VAL A 99 5.12 -4.39 -9.93
C VAL A 99 6.07 -5.45 -10.48
N VAL A 100 6.81 -6.09 -9.59
CA VAL A 100 7.58 -7.31 -9.86
C VAL A 100 6.91 -8.42 -9.08
N PHE A 101 6.67 -9.57 -9.71
CA PHE A 101 5.95 -10.68 -9.08
C PHE A 101 6.58 -12.02 -9.46
N GLY A 102 6.54 -12.97 -8.52
CA GLY A 102 6.88 -14.37 -8.75
C GLY A 102 5.73 -15.17 -9.33
N ASP A 103 5.87 -16.49 -9.35
CA ASP A 103 4.89 -17.37 -9.99
C ASP A 103 3.57 -17.46 -9.18
N ASP A 104 2.45 -17.71 -9.86
CA ASP A 104 1.14 -17.99 -9.25
C ASP A 104 0.60 -16.89 -8.30
N CYS A 105 0.96 -15.63 -8.52
CA CYS A 105 0.39 -14.51 -7.78
C CYS A 105 -1.08 -14.24 -8.16
N VAL A 106 -1.90 -13.90 -7.16
CA VAL A 106 -3.34 -13.61 -7.33
C VAL A 106 -3.69 -12.26 -6.70
N ILE A 107 -4.32 -11.38 -7.48
CA ILE A 107 -4.82 -10.09 -7.02
C ILE A 107 -6.33 -10.02 -7.24
N ASP A 108 -7.06 -9.76 -6.17
CA ASP A 108 -8.52 -9.62 -6.18
C ASP A 108 -8.96 -8.19 -6.58
N ILE A 109 -10.26 -7.96 -6.54
CA ILE A 109 -10.92 -6.75 -7.03
C ILE A 109 -10.56 -5.49 -6.23
N ASN A 110 -10.57 -4.35 -6.90
CA ASN A 110 -10.36 -3.01 -6.33
C ASN A 110 -9.02 -2.86 -5.59
N VAL A 111 -7.98 -3.57 -6.05
CA VAL A 111 -6.62 -3.42 -5.52
C VAL A 111 -5.91 -2.29 -6.25
N VAL A 112 -5.21 -1.45 -5.48
CA VAL A 112 -4.37 -0.37 -6.01
C VAL A 112 -2.92 -0.63 -5.60
N LEU A 113 -2.03 -0.75 -6.58
CA LEU A 113 -0.59 -0.86 -6.37
C LEU A 113 0.08 0.48 -6.73
N GLU A 114 0.89 1.02 -5.81
CA GLU A 114 1.54 2.33 -5.97
C GLU A 114 3.06 2.24 -5.73
N GLY A 115 3.84 3.01 -6.49
CA GLY A 115 5.30 3.01 -6.35
C GLY A 115 5.94 1.70 -6.83
N LEU A 116 6.91 1.15 -6.08
CA LEU A 116 7.51 -0.16 -6.38
C LEU A 116 6.92 -1.23 -5.47
N VAL A 117 6.21 -2.20 -6.04
CA VAL A 117 5.68 -3.35 -5.31
C VAL A 117 6.38 -4.63 -5.77
N GLU A 118 6.93 -5.38 -4.83
CA GLU A 118 7.60 -6.66 -5.08
C GLU A 118 6.82 -7.79 -4.40
N LEU A 119 6.35 -8.75 -5.18
CA LEU A 119 5.61 -9.92 -4.72
C LEU A 119 6.47 -11.17 -4.95
N GLY A 120 6.67 -12.00 -3.93
CA GLY A 120 7.25 -13.33 -4.07
C GLY A 120 6.31 -14.29 -4.80
N ASP A 121 6.63 -15.58 -4.78
CA ASP A 121 5.76 -16.60 -5.38
C ASP A 121 4.49 -16.80 -4.55
N ARG A 122 3.37 -17.11 -5.21
CA ARG A 122 2.08 -17.51 -4.60
C ARG A 122 1.51 -16.47 -3.64
N VAL A 123 1.86 -15.19 -3.84
CA VAL A 123 1.29 -14.09 -3.05
C VAL A 123 -0.18 -13.88 -3.44
N THR A 124 -1.05 -13.78 -2.44
CA THR A 124 -2.48 -13.47 -2.65
C THR A 124 -2.81 -12.13 -2.00
N ILE A 125 -3.35 -11.20 -2.80
CA ILE A 125 -3.88 -9.92 -2.31
C ILE A 125 -5.40 -9.93 -2.47
N GLY A 126 -6.10 -9.90 -1.34
CA GLY A 126 -7.55 -9.83 -1.24
C GLY A 126 -8.11 -8.47 -1.65
N PRO A 127 -9.45 -8.34 -1.69
CA PRO A 127 -10.08 -7.20 -2.32
C PRO A 127 -9.94 -5.92 -1.50
N HIS A 128 -10.00 -4.78 -2.18
CA HIS A 128 -9.95 -3.44 -1.56
C HIS A 128 -8.65 -3.13 -0.80
N CYS A 129 -7.54 -3.75 -1.20
CA CYS A 129 -6.23 -3.44 -0.62
C CYS A 129 -5.54 -2.30 -1.36
N GLN A 130 -4.80 -1.47 -0.61
CA GLN A 130 -3.86 -0.51 -1.16
C GLN A 130 -2.45 -0.90 -0.72
N VAL A 131 -1.54 -1.10 -1.68
CA VAL A 131 -0.18 -1.54 -1.41
C VAL A 131 0.80 -0.58 -2.09
N ARG A 132 1.65 0.06 -1.30
CA ARG A 132 2.61 1.06 -1.76
C ARG A 132 4.02 0.77 -1.27
N ASN A 133 5.01 0.81 -2.15
CA ASN A 133 6.43 0.65 -1.79
C ASN A 133 6.67 -0.57 -0.89
N ALA A 134 6.16 -1.74 -1.26
CA ALA A 134 6.10 -2.90 -0.37
C ALA A 134 6.81 -4.10 -0.99
N ARG A 135 7.50 -4.87 -0.14
CA ARG A 135 8.05 -6.18 -0.51
C ARG A 135 7.36 -7.27 0.29
N LEU A 136 6.66 -8.17 -0.39
CA LEU A 136 5.96 -9.31 0.18
C LEU A 136 6.68 -10.59 -0.22
N GLY A 137 7.10 -11.40 0.76
CA GLY A 137 7.74 -12.69 0.51
C GLY A 137 6.79 -13.74 -0.06
N ASN A 138 7.33 -14.92 -0.33
CA ASN A 138 6.55 -16.04 -0.86
C ASN A 138 5.38 -16.40 0.05
N ASP A 139 4.27 -16.84 -0.53
CA ASP A 139 3.11 -17.38 0.19
C ASP A 139 2.46 -16.38 1.17
N VAL A 140 2.74 -15.09 1.02
CA VAL A 140 2.06 -14.03 1.80
C VAL A 140 0.62 -13.91 1.35
N VAL A 141 -0.28 -13.83 2.33
CA VAL A 141 -1.70 -13.57 2.11
C VAL A 141 -2.07 -12.25 2.77
N VAL A 142 -2.48 -11.29 1.95
CA VAL A 142 -3.08 -10.03 2.40
C VAL A 142 -4.59 -10.16 2.27
N HIS A 143 -5.30 -10.21 3.40
CA HIS A 143 -6.76 -10.24 3.43
C HIS A 143 -7.36 -8.87 3.08
N SER A 144 -8.68 -8.83 2.91
CA SER A 144 -9.39 -7.66 2.41
C SER A 144 -9.17 -6.39 3.24
N ASN A 145 -9.31 -5.24 2.58
CA ASN A 145 -9.31 -3.90 3.21
C ASN A 145 -8.02 -3.58 3.99
N CYS A 146 -6.86 -4.10 3.55
CA CYS A 146 -5.58 -3.75 4.14
C CYS A 146 -4.92 -2.57 3.44
N VAL A 147 -4.15 -1.79 4.19
CA VAL A 147 -3.33 -0.70 3.62
C VAL A 147 -1.88 -0.86 4.06
N LEU A 148 -1.01 -1.11 3.10
CA LEU A 148 0.42 -1.38 3.27
C LEU A 148 1.22 -0.28 2.60
N ASP A 149 2.20 0.28 3.32
CA ASP A 149 2.91 1.48 2.87
C ASP A 149 4.35 1.54 3.42
N ASP A 150 5.33 1.33 2.54
CA ASP A 150 6.77 1.31 2.85
C ASP A 150 7.15 0.23 3.88
N VAL A 151 6.94 -1.04 3.47
CA VAL A 151 6.95 -2.21 4.38
C VAL A 151 7.64 -3.42 3.76
N LYS A 152 8.17 -4.29 4.64
CA LYS A 152 8.71 -5.60 4.26
C LYS A 152 7.96 -6.68 5.03
N VAL A 153 7.50 -7.72 4.33
CA VAL A 153 6.77 -8.83 4.91
C VAL A 153 7.43 -10.14 4.50
N GLY A 154 7.83 -10.94 5.48
CA GLY A 154 8.45 -12.24 5.29
C GLY A 154 7.47 -13.28 4.75
N ALA A 155 8.00 -14.42 4.33
CA ALA A 155 7.22 -15.49 3.71
C ALA A 155 6.14 -16.05 4.64
N ASN A 156 5.05 -16.57 4.06
CA ASN A 156 3.92 -17.21 4.75
C ASN A 156 3.18 -16.31 5.76
N ALA A 157 3.38 -14.99 5.73
CA ALA A 157 2.67 -14.08 6.62
C ALA A 157 1.19 -13.95 6.23
N GLN A 158 0.34 -13.76 7.23
CA GLN A 158 -1.11 -13.54 7.08
C GLN A 158 -1.43 -12.14 7.59
N ILE A 159 -1.94 -11.26 6.73
CA ILE A 159 -2.15 -9.84 7.03
C ILE A 159 -3.62 -9.46 6.90
N GLY A 160 -4.24 -9.03 7.99
CA GLY A 160 -5.61 -8.52 8.05
C GLY A 160 -6.70 -9.59 8.22
N PRO A 161 -7.95 -9.29 7.82
CA PRO A 161 -8.40 -8.10 7.08
C PRO A 161 -8.30 -6.81 7.92
N PHE A 162 -8.42 -5.63 7.31
CA PHE A 162 -8.40 -4.34 8.02
C PHE A 162 -7.11 -4.03 8.81
N ALA A 163 -5.96 -4.56 8.36
CA ALA A 163 -4.66 -4.21 8.94
C ALA A 163 -4.08 -2.96 8.27
N ARG A 164 -3.36 -2.15 9.05
CA ARG A 164 -2.63 -0.97 8.58
C ARG A 164 -1.14 -1.10 8.88
N LEU A 165 -0.34 -1.34 7.85
CA LEU A 165 1.13 -1.40 7.96
C LEU A 165 1.75 -0.11 7.41
N ARG A 166 2.40 0.66 8.29
CA ARG A 166 2.98 1.98 8.00
C ARG A 166 4.49 1.92 7.81
N PRO A 167 5.11 3.01 7.33
CA PRO A 167 6.53 3.04 7.02
C PRO A 167 7.42 2.50 8.14
N GLY A 168 8.38 1.66 7.73
CA GLY A 168 9.34 1.00 8.62
C GLY A 168 8.78 -0.20 9.39
N ALA A 169 7.60 -0.72 9.02
CA ALA A 169 7.15 -2.02 9.51
C ALA A 169 7.90 -3.14 8.76
N GLU A 170 8.59 -4.00 9.49
CA GLU A 170 9.24 -5.20 8.97
C GLU A 170 8.74 -6.43 9.72
N LEU A 171 8.15 -7.37 9.00
CA LEU A 171 7.60 -8.60 9.54
C LEU A 171 8.46 -9.77 9.05
N ALA A 172 8.85 -10.65 9.96
CA ALA A 172 9.53 -11.89 9.62
C ALA A 172 8.55 -12.94 9.05
N ALA A 173 9.03 -14.16 8.84
CA ALA A 173 8.22 -15.25 8.32
C ALA A 173 7.11 -15.69 9.29
N ASN A 174 6.01 -16.22 8.74
CA ASN A 174 4.88 -16.80 9.51
C ASN A 174 4.18 -15.82 10.49
N VAL A 175 4.41 -14.50 10.37
CA VAL A 175 3.72 -13.51 11.19
C VAL A 175 2.24 -13.48 10.85
N HIS A 176 1.40 -13.41 11.89
CA HIS A 176 -0.05 -13.24 11.72
C HIS A 176 -0.49 -11.90 12.30
N LEU A 177 -0.96 -11.01 11.43
CA LEU A 177 -1.68 -9.81 11.82
C LEU A 177 -3.15 -9.99 11.49
N GLY A 178 -4.03 -9.82 12.47
CA GLY A 178 -5.47 -9.84 12.21
C GLY A 178 -6.05 -8.43 12.09
N ASN A 179 -7.30 -8.29 12.49
CA ASN A 179 -8.08 -7.10 12.19
C ASN A 179 -7.85 -5.92 13.13
N PHE A 180 -7.88 -4.72 12.54
CA PHE A 180 -7.71 -3.44 13.25
C PHE A 180 -6.38 -3.36 14.00
N VAL A 181 -5.33 -3.87 13.35
CA VAL A 181 -3.96 -3.80 13.84
C VAL A 181 -3.19 -2.77 13.04
N GLU A 182 -2.53 -1.85 13.74
CA GLU A 182 -1.64 -0.87 13.15
C GLU A 182 -0.19 -1.13 13.60
N ILE A 183 0.72 -1.29 12.63
CA ILE A 183 2.17 -1.42 12.88
C ILE A 183 2.90 -0.25 12.24
N LYS A 184 3.86 0.34 12.94
CA LYS A 184 4.70 1.44 12.43
C LYS A 184 6.12 1.37 12.98
N ARG A 185 7.13 1.54 12.12
CA ARG A 185 8.55 1.62 12.52
C ARG A 185 8.91 0.54 13.56
N SER A 186 8.54 -0.70 13.27
CA SER A 186 8.65 -1.81 14.22
C SER A 186 9.08 -3.09 13.50
N LEU A 187 9.88 -3.89 14.20
CA LEU A 187 10.30 -5.22 13.78
C LEU A 187 9.42 -6.25 14.48
N ILE A 188 8.83 -7.18 13.73
CA ILE A 188 8.01 -8.27 14.26
C ILE A 188 8.69 -9.60 13.88
N GLY A 189 9.16 -10.33 14.89
CA GLY A 189 9.84 -11.61 14.76
C GLY A 189 8.96 -12.73 14.21
N ALA A 190 9.59 -13.84 13.86
CA ALA A 190 8.95 -14.97 13.19
C ALA A 190 7.89 -15.62 14.10
N ASP A 191 6.84 -16.18 13.49
CA ASP A 191 5.77 -16.89 14.20
C ASP A 191 5.01 -16.04 15.25
N THR A 192 5.22 -14.72 15.27
CA THR A 192 4.55 -13.79 16.17
C THR A 192 3.15 -13.44 15.68
N LYS A 193 2.23 -13.30 16.64
CA LYS A 193 0.81 -13.03 16.39
C LYS A 193 0.36 -11.73 17.04
N VAL A 194 -0.28 -10.87 16.25
CA VAL A 194 -0.96 -9.66 16.70
C VAL A 194 -2.34 -9.67 16.06
N ASN A 195 -3.31 -10.29 16.71
CA ASN A 195 -4.53 -10.67 16.01
C ASN A 195 -5.60 -9.57 15.98
N HIS A 196 -5.70 -8.72 16.99
CA HIS A 196 -6.87 -7.83 17.08
C HIS A 196 -6.56 -6.50 17.76
N LEU A 197 -7.08 -5.40 17.20
CA LEU A 197 -7.26 -4.11 17.90
C LEU A 197 -5.99 -3.58 18.57
N ALA A 198 -4.82 -3.73 17.95
CA ALA A 198 -3.54 -3.39 18.56
C ALA A 198 -2.81 -2.29 17.81
N TYR A 199 -2.07 -1.46 18.55
CA TYR A 199 -1.13 -0.49 17.97
C TYR A 199 0.29 -0.82 18.44
N ILE A 200 1.17 -1.11 17.49
CA ILE A 200 2.58 -1.42 17.71
C ILE A 200 3.43 -0.41 16.94
N GLY A 201 3.98 0.56 17.67
CA GLY A 201 4.80 1.63 17.16
C GLY A 201 6.17 1.62 17.84
N ASP A 202 7.23 1.81 17.06
CA ASP A 202 8.59 1.95 17.59
C ASP A 202 9.03 0.77 18.46
N SER A 203 8.86 -0.44 17.95
CA SER A 203 9.02 -1.66 18.74
C SER A 203 9.90 -2.71 18.07
N ASP A 204 10.68 -3.43 18.88
CA ASP A 204 11.29 -4.70 18.49
C ASP A 204 10.53 -5.81 19.23
N ILE A 205 9.74 -6.58 18.48
CA ILE A 205 9.00 -7.73 19.00
C ILE A 205 9.72 -8.99 18.49
N GLY A 206 10.12 -9.86 19.41
CA GLY A 206 10.84 -11.09 19.11
C GLY A 206 9.98 -12.16 18.45
N ASP A 207 10.53 -13.36 18.38
CA ASP A 207 9.92 -14.53 17.74
C ASP A 207 8.89 -15.20 18.66
N ALA A 208 7.88 -15.86 18.08
CA ALA A 208 6.85 -16.62 18.77
C ALA A 208 6.12 -15.84 19.89
N VAL A 209 6.02 -14.52 19.76
CA VAL A 209 5.30 -13.65 20.71
C VAL A 209 3.81 -13.68 20.43
N ASN A 210 3.00 -13.67 21.48
CA ASN A 210 1.55 -13.47 21.36
C ASN A 210 1.15 -12.11 21.94
N ILE A 211 0.71 -11.20 21.08
CA ILE A 211 0.17 -9.91 21.45
C ILE A 211 -1.35 -10.02 21.54
N GLY A 212 -1.87 -9.94 22.76
CA GLY A 212 -3.29 -9.96 23.04
C GLY A 212 -4.06 -8.80 22.42
N ALA A 213 -5.37 -8.98 22.28
CA ALA A 213 -6.23 -7.96 21.71
C ALA A 213 -6.19 -6.65 22.51
N GLY A 214 -6.17 -5.49 21.87
CA GLY A 214 -6.19 -4.21 22.58
C GLY A 214 -4.85 -3.75 23.15
N VAL A 215 -3.74 -4.45 22.84
CA VAL A 215 -2.41 -4.04 23.30
C VAL A 215 -1.96 -2.77 22.57
N ILE A 216 -1.42 -1.82 23.33
CA ILE A 216 -0.93 -0.54 22.82
C ILE A 216 0.49 -0.30 23.33
N THR A 217 1.42 -0.05 22.42
CA THR A 217 2.75 0.50 22.76
C THR A 217 2.65 2.02 22.87
N CYS A 218 2.71 2.56 24.08
CA CYS A 218 2.69 4.00 24.32
C CYS A 218 4.09 4.58 24.05
N ASN A 219 4.35 4.90 22.78
CA ASN A 219 5.67 5.27 22.27
C ASN A 219 5.95 6.78 22.23
N TYR A 220 5.02 7.64 22.67
CA TYR A 220 5.15 9.09 22.57
C TYR A 220 4.75 9.77 23.89
N ASP A 221 5.58 10.69 24.37
CA ASP A 221 5.39 11.41 25.65
C ASP A 221 4.88 12.85 25.49
N GLY A 222 4.67 13.31 24.26
CA GLY A 222 4.34 14.70 23.94
C GLY A 222 5.49 15.50 23.31
N VAL A 223 6.71 14.96 23.35
CA VAL A 223 7.93 15.60 22.82
C VAL A 223 8.75 14.62 21.98
N GLY A 224 9.08 13.46 22.55
CA GLY A 224 9.97 12.46 21.98
C GLY A 224 9.29 11.10 21.80
N LYS A 225 9.94 10.24 21.02
CA LYS A 225 9.50 8.87 20.81
C LYS A 225 10.45 7.87 21.43
N HIS A 226 9.90 6.82 22.02
CA HIS A 226 10.64 5.84 22.81
C HIS A 226 10.34 4.43 22.34
N LYS A 227 11.31 3.53 22.55
CA LYS A 227 11.28 2.16 22.02
C LYS A 227 10.67 1.16 23.01
N THR A 228 9.82 0.26 22.52
CA THR A 228 9.39 -0.92 23.28
C THR A 228 10.16 -2.15 22.79
N VAL A 229 10.64 -2.99 23.70
CA VAL A 229 11.31 -4.26 23.34
C VAL A 229 10.54 -5.41 23.99
N VAL A 230 10.22 -6.45 23.21
CA VAL A 230 9.56 -7.67 23.71
C VAL A 230 10.37 -8.87 23.24
N GLY A 231 10.92 -9.63 24.17
CA GLY A 231 11.71 -10.83 23.87
C GLY A 231 10.88 -12.02 23.43
N ASP A 232 11.56 -13.03 22.89
CA ASP A 232 10.96 -14.20 22.27
C ASP A 232 10.03 -14.98 23.21
N GLY A 233 8.97 -15.54 22.65
CA GLY A 233 8.02 -16.40 23.39
C GLY A 233 7.21 -15.66 24.46
N ALA A 234 7.28 -14.33 24.53
CA ALA A 234 6.50 -13.57 25.49
C ALA A 234 4.99 -13.63 25.18
N PHE A 235 4.19 -13.57 26.23
CA PHE A 235 2.73 -13.47 26.13
C PHE A 235 2.27 -12.14 26.72
N ILE A 236 1.69 -11.27 25.90
CA ILE A 236 1.17 -9.98 26.33
C ILE A 236 -0.35 -10.07 26.46
N GLY A 237 -0.86 -10.05 27.69
CA GLY A 237 -2.28 -10.13 27.95
C GLY A 237 -3.08 -9.01 27.29
N ALA A 238 -4.34 -9.30 26.96
CA ALA A 238 -5.23 -8.35 26.31
C ALA A 238 -5.35 -7.02 27.07
N ASN A 239 -5.55 -5.94 26.32
CA ASN A 239 -5.72 -4.58 26.83
C ASN A 239 -4.56 -4.11 27.73
N THR A 240 -3.33 -4.53 27.40
CA THR A 240 -2.11 -4.07 28.08
C THR A 240 -1.59 -2.80 27.43
N GLN A 241 -1.13 -1.85 28.25
CA GLN A 241 -0.37 -0.69 27.79
C GLN A 241 1.11 -0.86 28.14
N LEU A 242 1.98 -0.80 27.13
CA LEU A 242 3.43 -0.86 27.28
C LEU A 242 3.97 0.56 27.18
N VAL A 243 4.31 1.17 28.32
CA VAL A 243 4.77 2.56 28.38
C VAL A 243 6.26 2.61 28.08
N ALA A 244 6.61 3.01 26.86
CA ALA A 244 8.00 3.08 26.41
C ALA A 244 8.76 4.25 27.08
N PRO A 245 10.08 4.12 27.30
CA PRO A 245 10.91 2.95 27.01
C PRO A 245 10.68 1.81 28.01
N VAL A 246 10.49 0.59 27.51
CA VAL A 246 10.29 -0.59 28.36
C VAL A 246 10.71 -1.88 27.65
N THR A 247 11.29 -2.80 28.41
CA THR A 247 11.70 -4.13 27.95
C THR A 247 10.89 -5.22 28.64
N ILE A 248 10.29 -6.11 27.85
CA ILE A 248 9.65 -7.34 28.32
C ILE A 248 10.58 -8.49 28.01
N GLY A 249 11.05 -9.19 29.04
CA GLY A 249 11.99 -10.30 28.88
C GLY A 249 11.41 -11.50 28.12
N ALA A 250 12.28 -12.33 27.55
CA ALA A 250 11.89 -13.53 26.83
C ALA A 250 11.07 -14.49 27.72
N GLY A 251 10.04 -15.10 27.16
CA GLY A 251 9.11 -16.00 27.85
C GLY A 251 8.31 -15.35 28.98
N ALA A 252 8.36 -14.03 29.14
CA ALA A 252 7.58 -13.34 30.16
C ALA A 252 6.08 -13.39 29.84
N THR A 253 5.26 -13.30 30.87
CA THR A 253 3.80 -13.20 30.75
C THR A 253 3.35 -11.89 31.35
N ILE A 254 2.62 -11.08 30.60
CA ILE A 254 1.97 -9.88 31.10
C ILE A 254 0.49 -10.16 31.34
N GLY A 255 0.03 -9.91 32.56
CA GLY A 255 -1.38 -10.05 32.91
C GLY A 255 -2.27 -9.09 32.11
N ALA A 256 -3.44 -9.54 31.70
CA ALA A 256 -4.40 -8.70 30.96
C ALA A 256 -4.78 -7.43 31.74
N GLY A 257 -4.99 -6.32 31.02
CA GLY A 257 -5.34 -5.03 31.59
C GLY A 257 -4.19 -4.32 32.32
N SER A 258 -2.95 -4.82 32.20
CA SER A 258 -1.81 -4.22 32.90
C SER A 258 -1.30 -2.96 32.19
N THR A 259 -0.86 -1.98 32.98
CA THR A 259 -0.05 -0.86 32.49
C THR A 259 1.39 -1.07 32.94
N ILE A 260 2.28 -1.42 32.02
CA ILE A 260 3.68 -1.74 32.30
C ILE A 260 4.53 -0.48 32.10
N ARG A 261 5.25 -0.06 33.15
CA ARG A 261 6.07 1.16 33.19
C ARG A 261 7.54 0.90 33.54
N GLN A 262 7.87 -0.35 33.82
CA GLN A 262 9.19 -0.83 34.20
C GLN A 262 9.40 -2.18 33.54
N ASP A 263 10.67 -2.53 33.33
CA ASP A 263 11.02 -3.77 32.66
C ASP A 263 10.40 -4.99 33.36
N ALA A 264 9.85 -5.90 32.55
CA ALA A 264 9.29 -7.16 33.02
C ALA A 264 10.35 -8.27 32.89
N PRO A 265 10.72 -8.98 33.97
CA PRO A 265 11.75 -10.00 33.91
C PRO A 265 11.39 -11.21 33.03
N SER A 266 12.38 -11.82 32.39
CA SER A 266 12.21 -13.04 31.58
C SER A 266 11.58 -14.19 32.35
N GLY A 267 10.68 -14.94 31.71
CA GLY A 267 10.04 -16.13 32.26
C GLY A 267 9.15 -15.87 33.49
N LYS A 268 8.85 -14.60 33.80
CA LYS A 268 8.03 -14.23 34.96
C LYS A 268 6.69 -13.64 34.52
N LEU A 269 5.72 -13.77 35.42
CA LEU A 269 4.46 -13.05 35.35
C LEU A 269 4.66 -11.63 35.90
N THR A 270 4.31 -10.63 35.11
CA THR A 270 4.21 -9.23 35.55
C THR A 270 2.77 -8.76 35.37
N LEU A 271 2.21 -8.15 36.42
CA LEU A 271 0.85 -7.61 36.41
C LEU A 271 0.81 -6.32 37.21
N THR A 272 -0.01 -5.38 36.77
CA THR A 272 -0.27 -4.14 37.51
C THR A 272 -1.51 -4.36 38.37
N PRO A 273 -1.39 -4.50 39.70
CA PRO A 273 -2.52 -4.88 40.53
C PRO A 273 -3.57 -3.77 40.61
N GLY A 274 -4.81 -4.11 40.28
CA GLY A 274 -6.01 -3.32 40.62
C GLY A 274 -6.91 -4.14 41.53
N ARG A 275 -7.34 -3.59 42.67
CA ARG A 275 -8.28 -4.30 43.55
C ARG A 275 -9.68 -4.23 42.95
N GLN A 276 -10.22 -5.37 42.52
CA GLN A 276 -11.61 -5.47 42.09
C GLN A 276 -12.55 -5.06 43.24
N LYS A 277 -13.54 -4.22 42.95
CA LYS A 277 -14.57 -3.78 43.90
C LYS A 277 -15.96 -3.92 43.29
N THR A 278 -16.88 -4.48 44.06
CA THR A 278 -18.31 -4.52 43.73
C THR A 278 -19.04 -3.44 44.53
N VAL A 279 -19.78 -2.55 43.86
CA VAL A 279 -20.58 -1.48 44.50
C VAL A 279 -22.05 -1.89 44.52
N SER A 280 -22.52 -2.43 45.65
CA SER A 280 -23.87 -2.98 45.78
C SER A 280 -25.01 -1.97 45.59
N ARG A 281 -24.76 -0.67 45.81
CA ARG A 281 -25.76 0.40 45.70
C ARG A 281 -25.87 1.02 44.30
N TRP A 282 -25.07 0.58 43.33
CA TRP A 282 -25.14 1.13 41.98
C TRP A 282 -26.41 0.67 41.27
N ARG A 283 -27.19 1.61 40.72
CA ARG A 283 -28.34 1.34 39.87
C ARG A 283 -28.12 2.00 38.52
N ARG A 284 -28.25 1.24 37.43
CA ARG A 284 -28.28 1.79 36.08
C ARG A 284 -29.49 2.72 35.98
N ARG A 285 -29.27 3.98 35.58
CA ARG A 285 -30.35 4.91 35.28
C ARG A 285 -31.24 4.27 34.21
N ARG A 286 -32.54 4.19 34.48
CA ARG A 286 -33.55 3.92 33.47
C ARG A 286 -34.07 5.30 33.05
N ASP A 287 -33.94 5.64 31.78
CA ASP A 287 -34.78 6.70 31.24
C ASP A 287 -36.13 6.02 30.92
N ASP A 288 -37.23 6.59 31.41
CA ASP A 288 -38.59 6.07 31.24
C ASP A 288 -39.13 6.34 29.80
N SER A 289 -38.25 6.30 28.80
CA SER A 289 -38.54 6.61 27.40
C SER A 289 -38.39 5.42 26.44
N GLN A 290 -38.49 4.19 26.95
CA GLN A 290 -38.72 2.98 26.13
C GLN A 290 -40.01 2.28 26.56
#